data_AF-A0A9W8TMM9-F1
#
_entry.id   AF-A0A9W8TMM9-F1
#
_cell.length_a   1.000
_cell.length_b   1.000
_cell.length_c   1.000
_cell.angle_alpha   90.00
_cell.angle_beta   90.00
_cell.angle_gamma   90.00
#
_symmetry.space_group_name_H-M   'P 1'
#
loop_
_entity.id
_entity.type
_entity.pdbx_description
1 polymer ?
#
loop_
_entity_poly.entity_id
_entity_poly.type
_entity_poly.pdbx_seq_one_letter_code
_entity_poly.pdbx_strand_id
1 'polypeptide(L)'
;MLSSISFVHYRQSLGLAANSVDLVGAIEDTPINEGTLRNILTYSILQHNSQAPLNAGSSAQLITGVTFPLPNNNNSSELSGEARFGYLFNSSSSAVSGDKDGNDAADEAVRAFRLVHQSGANQTALLKASVALLSTQVTKVLRLETDVEPGKPLQAYGLDSLSAVERRGWLRAKLGAELSTLDITNARSLYALCEKIITKLPAPGENAL
;
A
#
# COMPACT_ATOMS: atom_id res chain seq x y z
N MET A 1 -15.52 14.42 1.16
CA MET A 1 -16.49 13.51 0.48
C MET A 1 -17.21 14.14 -0.74
N LEU A 2 -16.75 15.27 -1.32
CA LEU A 2 -17.55 16.05 -2.30
C LEU A 2 -16.91 16.25 -3.69
N SER A 3 -15.66 15.87 -3.94
CA SER A 3 -14.94 16.38 -5.14
C SER A 3 -15.49 15.83 -6.47
N SER A 4 -15.58 14.50 -6.63
CA SER A 4 -15.98 13.90 -7.92
C SER A 4 -17.47 14.03 -8.23
N ILE A 5 -18.34 13.93 -7.20
CA ILE A 5 -19.79 14.11 -7.36
C ILE A 5 -20.10 15.56 -7.73
N SER A 6 -19.46 16.54 -7.09
CA SER A 6 -19.66 17.96 -7.42
C SER A 6 -19.19 18.29 -8.84
N PHE A 7 -18.09 17.69 -9.30
CA PHE A 7 -17.60 17.88 -10.68
C PHE A 7 -18.54 17.27 -11.73
N VAL A 8 -19.17 16.13 -11.42
CA VAL A 8 -20.21 15.54 -12.27
C VAL A 8 -21.44 16.45 -12.34
N HIS A 9 -21.92 16.97 -11.22
CA HIS A 9 -23.02 17.93 -11.20
C HIS A 9 -22.69 19.21 -11.99
N TYR A 10 -21.46 19.71 -11.89
CA TYR A 10 -21.00 20.85 -12.70
C TYR A 10 -21.06 20.55 -14.20
N ARG A 11 -20.58 19.39 -14.65
CA ARG A 11 -20.67 19.00 -16.06
C ARG A 11 -22.10 18.82 -16.55
N GLN A 12 -22.96 18.21 -15.73
CA GLN A 12 -24.38 18.07 -16.03
C GLN A 12 -25.06 19.45 -16.14
N SER A 13 -24.66 20.44 -15.33
CA SER A 13 -25.15 21.82 -15.43
C SER A 13 -24.77 22.52 -16.75
N LEU A 14 -23.71 22.05 -17.41
CA LEU A 14 -23.28 22.50 -18.74
C LEU A 14 -23.91 21.69 -19.89
N GLY A 15 -24.84 20.77 -19.59
CA GLY A 15 -25.44 19.87 -20.58
C GLY A 15 -24.53 18.74 -21.06
N LEU A 16 -23.41 18.49 -20.36
CA LEU A 16 -22.45 17.44 -20.72
C LEU A 16 -22.71 16.17 -19.92
N ALA A 17 -22.71 15.01 -20.59
CA ALA A 17 -22.85 13.72 -19.94
C ALA A 17 -21.64 13.42 -19.04
N ALA A 18 -21.91 13.05 -17.77
CA ALA A 18 -20.89 12.74 -16.78
C ALA A 18 -21.44 11.72 -15.74
N ASN A 19 -20.63 10.72 -15.40
CA ASN A 19 -20.90 9.72 -14.36
C ASN A 19 -19.69 9.65 -13.41
N SER A 20 -19.92 9.67 -12.10
CA SER A 20 -18.87 9.53 -11.08
C SER A 20 -18.93 8.16 -10.43
N VAL A 21 -17.77 7.53 -10.26
CA VAL A 21 -17.60 6.40 -9.37
C VAL A 21 -16.57 6.81 -8.32
N ASP A 22 -16.97 6.77 -7.05
CA ASP A 22 -16.05 6.98 -5.94
C ASP A 22 -15.41 5.63 -5.60
N LEU A 23 -14.10 5.50 -5.85
CA LEU A 23 -13.38 4.25 -5.60
C LEU A 23 -12.88 4.14 -4.15
N VAL A 24 -12.90 5.25 -3.38
CA VAL A 24 -12.26 5.33 -2.05
C VAL A 24 -13.30 5.53 -0.94
N GLY A 25 -14.53 5.95 -1.24
CA GLY A 25 -15.67 5.91 -0.30
C GLY A 25 -16.08 4.51 0.16
N ALA A 26 -15.57 3.45 -0.49
CA ALA A 26 -15.86 2.06 -0.17
C ALA A 26 -15.10 1.50 1.06
N ILE A 27 -14.44 2.37 1.83
CA ILE A 27 -13.72 1.98 3.06
C ILE A 27 -14.64 2.03 4.29
N GLU A 28 -15.79 2.72 4.23
CA GLU A 28 -16.73 2.80 5.36
C GLU A 28 -18.10 2.13 5.14
N ASP A 29 -18.56 1.89 3.91
CA ASP A 29 -19.75 1.05 3.70
C ASP A 29 -19.66 0.29 2.35
N THR A 30 -19.43 -1.01 2.45
CA THR A 30 -19.28 -2.01 1.37
C THR A 30 -18.10 -1.80 0.40
N PRO A 31 -17.02 -2.61 0.52
CA PRO A 31 -15.97 -2.61 -0.50
C PRO A 31 -16.55 -2.98 -1.86
N ILE A 32 -16.21 -2.22 -2.91
CA ILE A 32 -16.57 -2.57 -4.28
C ILE A 32 -15.91 -3.92 -4.58
N ASN A 33 -16.71 -4.98 -4.73
CA ASN A 33 -16.19 -6.29 -5.07
C ASN A 33 -15.60 -6.28 -6.49
N GLU A 34 -14.65 -7.18 -6.76
CA GLU A 34 -13.97 -7.28 -8.06
C GLU A 34 -14.95 -7.48 -9.23
N GLY A 35 -16.03 -8.24 -9.01
CA GLY A 35 -17.07 -8.43 -10.03
C GLY A 35 -17.79 -7.15 -10.42
N THR A 36 -18.11 -6.32 -9.43
CA THR A 36 -18.75 -5.01 -9.58
C THR A 36 -17.78 -4.02 -10.24
N LEU A 37 -16.52 -4.00 -9.80
CA LEU A 37 -15.48 -3.19 -10.44
C LEU A 37 -15.32 -3.56 -11.93
N ARG A 38 -15.21 -4.87 -12.22
CA ARG A 38 -15.11 -5.39 -13.59
C ARG A 38 -16.31 -5.01 -14.43
N ASN A 39 -17.52 -5.06 -13.88
CA ASN A 39 -18.73 -4.63 -14.58
C ASN A 39 -18.71 -3.12 -14.86
N ILE A 40 -18.36 -2.29 -13.87
CA ILE A 40 -18.22 -0.83 -14.03
C ILE A 40 -17.23 -0.52 -15.16
N LEU A 41 -16.05 -1.15 -15.17
CA LEU A 41 -15.05 -0.97 -16.21
C LEU A 41 -15.54 -1.45 -17.58
N THR A 42 -16.16 -2.64 -17.64
CA THR A 42 -16.67 -3.22 -18.89
C THR A 42 -17.72 -2.32 -19.52
N TYR A 43 -18.71 -1.87 -18.74
CA TYR A 43 -19.73 -0.96 -19.23
C TYR A 43 -19.13 0.37 -19.66
N SER A 44 -18.19 0.92 -18.89
CA SER A 44 -17.52 2.18 -19.24
C SER A 44 -16.73 2.10 -20.55
N ILE A 45 -16.00 1.00 -20.77
CA ILE A 45 -15.24 0.76 -22.01
C ILE A 45 -16.19 0.62 -23.21
N LEU A 46 -17.27 -0.16 -23.07
CA LEU A 46 -18.26 -0.34 -24.14
C LEU A 46 -19.03 0.96 -24.43
N GLN A 47 -19.26 1.80 -23.42
CA GLN A 47 -19.90 3.11 -23.57
C GLN A 47 -18.99 4.11 -24.31
N HIS A 48 -17.67 4.01 -24.13
CA HIS A 48 -16.68 4.91 -24.73
C HIS A 48 -16.28 4.51 -26.15
N ASN A 49 -16.83 3.42 -26.69
CA ASN A 49 -16.61 3.03 -28.08
C ASN A 49 -17.28 4.04 -29.03
N SER A 50 -16.48 4.87 -29.67
CA SER A 50 -16.90 5.94 -30.57
C SER A 50 -17.72 5.49 -31.78
N GLN A 51 -17.66 4.20 -32.15
CA GLN A 51 -18.37 3.67 -33.32
C GLN A 51 -19.73 3.05 -32.99
N ALA A 52 -19.93 2.55 -31.77
CA ALA A 52 -21.18 1.91 -31.34
C ALA A 52 -21.33 1.96 -29.82
N PRO A 53 -21.62 3.16 -29.25
CA PRO A 53 -21.84 3.27 -27.81
C PRO A 53 -23.12 2.53 -27.42
N LEU A 54 -23.11 1.84 -26.27
CA LEU A 54 -24.29 1.15 -25.73
C LEU A 54 -25.51 2.08 -25.60
N ASN A 55 -25.27 3.35 -25.27
CA ASN A 55 -26.28 4.40 -25.31
C ASN A 55 -25.61 5.76 -25.58
N ALA A 56 -25.87 6.33 -26.76
CA ALA A 56 -25.30 7.60 -27.20
C ALA A 56 -25.68 8.79 -26.31
N GLY A 57 -26.84 8.75 -25.64
CA GLY A 57 -27.29 9.80 -24.72
C GLY A 57 -26.65 9.73 -23.33
N SER A 58 -25.93 8.65 -23.01
CA SER A 58 -25.21 8.46 -21.75
C SER A 58 -23.73 8.13 -21.97
N SER A 59 -23.17 8.48 -23.13
CA SER A 59 -21.72 8.45 -23.35
C SER A 59 -21.04 9.53 -22.50
N ALA A 60 -20.80 9.17 -21.24
CA ALA A 60 -20.18 10.02 -20.25
C ALA A 60 -18.73 9.60 -20.03
N GLN A 61 -17.87 10.57 -19.74
CA GLN A 61 -16.53 10.29 -19.24
C GLN A 61 -16.65 9.70 -17.81
N LEU A 62 -15.99 8.57 -17.56
CA LEU A 62 -15.85 8.03 -16.21
C LEU A 62 -14.94 8.97 -15.41
N ILE A 63 -15.48 9.59 -14.36
CA ILE A 63 -14.70 10.41 -13.43
C ILE A 63 -14.51 9.60 -12.16
N THR A 64 -13.26 9.21 -11.89
CA THR A 64 -12.87 8.53 -10.66
C THR A 64 -12.33 9.54 -9.66
N GLY A 65 -12.79 9.45 -8.41
CA GLY A 65 -12.27 10.24 -7.30
C GLY A 65 -11.41 9.43 -6.35
N VAL A 66 -10.44 10.10 -5.73
CA VAL A 66 -9.89 9.70 -4.45
C VAL A 66 -10.47 10.62 -3.38
N THR A 67 -10.86 10.06 -2.23
CA THR A 67 -11.42 10.83 -1.12
C THR A 67 -10.40 11.86 -0.64
N PHE A 68 -10.84 13.10 -0.47
CA PHE A 68 -10.03 14.19 0.06
C PHE A 68 -10.73 14.87 1.24
N PRO A 69 -10.02 15.15 2.34
CA PRO A 69 -8.70 14.59 2.68
C PRO A 69 -8.76 13.06 2.84
N LEU A 70 -7.67 12.35 2.54
CA LEU A 70 -7.59 10.91 2.79
C LEU A 70 -7.59 10.67 4.30
N PRO A 71 -8.43 9.76 4.82
CA PRO A 71 -8.39 9.40 6.24
C PRO A 71 -7.02 8.79 6.53
N ASN A 72 -6.37 9.19 7.62
CA ASN A 72 -5.08 8.62 8.02
C ASN A 72 -5.29 7.28 8.74
N ASN A 73 -5.55 6.21 7.98
CA ASN A 73 -5.77 4.85 8.48
C ASN A 73 -4.61 3.90 8.13
N ASN A 74 -4.69 2.65 8.59
CA ASN A 74 -3.61 1.65 8.47
C ASN A 74 -3.16 1.37 7.02
N ASN A 75 -4.02 1.65 6.04
CA ASN A 75 -3.75 1.42 4.62
C ASN A 75 -3.21 2.68 3.90
N SER A 76 -3.45 3.88 4.45
CA SER A 76 -3.00 5.15 3.88
C SER A 76 -1.74 5.70 4.57
N SER A 77 -1.35 5.13 5.70
CA SER A 77 -0.20 5.55 6.51
C SER A 77 1.15 5.47 5.77
N GLU A 78 1.25 4.64 4.72
CA GLU A 78 2.45 4.56 3.88
C GLU A 78 2.56 5.79 2.98
N LEU A 79 1.45 6.23 2.41
CA LEU A 79 1.36 7.43 1.58
C LEU A 79 1.57 8.71 2.41
N SER A 80 1.12 8.74 3.68
CA SER A 80 1.30 9.92 4.53
C SER A 80 2.76 10.22 4.87
N GLY A 81 3.63 9.21 4.83
CA GLY A 81 5.08 9.38 5.04
C GLY A 81 5.82 9.97 3.84
N GLU A 82 5.20 9.95 2.65
CA GLU A 82 5.79 10.51 1.45
C GLU A 82 5.44 12.00 1.29
N ALA A 83 6.47 12.85 1.20
CA ALA A 83 6.30 14.29 1.01
C ALA A 83 5.44 14.64 -0.22
N ARG A 84 5.50 13.82 -1.27
CA ARG A 84 4.70 13.98 -2.50
C ARG A 84 3.21 13.78 -2.28
N PHE A 85 2.81 13.06 -1.24
CA PHE A 85 1.42 12.73 -0.95
C PHE A 85 0.91 13.42 0.33
N GLY A 86 1.78 14.14 1.05
CA GLY A 86 1.41 14.86 2.28
C GLY A 86 0.24 15.83 2.11
N TYR A 87 0.08 16.42 0.92
CA TYR A 87 -1.05 17.30 0.63
C TYR A 87 -2.40 16.56 0.63
N LEU A 88 -2.44 15.26 0.33
CA LEU A 88 -3.67 14.46 0.31
C LEU A 88 -4.26 14.23 1.71
N PHE A 89 -3.45 14.39 2.75
CA PHE A 89 -3.83 14.18 4.15
C PHE A 89 -4.12 15.49 4.90
N ASN A 90 -3.76 16.63 4.32
CA ASN A 90 -3.88 17.92 5.00
C ASN A 90 -5.24 18.57 4.67
N SER A 91 -6.20 18.48 5.59
CA SER A 91 -7.33 19.41 5.61
C SER A 91 -6.83 20.74 6.14
N SER A 92 -7.02 21.83 5.40
CA SER A 92 -6.82 23.20 5.88
C SER A 92 -7.90 23.61 6.90
N SER A 93 -8.09 22.79 7.94
CA SER A 93 -8.85 23.12 9.13
C SER A 93 -8.29 22.31 10.31
N SER A 94 -7.78 23.04 11.31
CA SER A 94 -7.41 22.50 12.62
C SER A 94 -8.57 21.65 13.18
N ALA A 95 -8.41 20.34 13.16
CA ALA A 95 -9.28 19.41 13.88
C ALA A 95 -8.42 18.32 14.50
N VAL A 96 -8.18 18.51 15.79
CA VAL A 96 -7.82 17.55 16.83
C VAL A 96 -6.74 16.50 16.50
N SER A 97 -5.60 16.65 17.17
CA SER A 97 -4.77 15.51 17.53
C SER A 97 -5.64 14.51 18.31
N GLY A 98 -6.05 13.44 17.66
CA GLY A 98 -6.86 12.40 18.26
C GLY A 98 -6.58 11.09 17.54
N ASP A 99 -5.99 10.17 18.29
CA ASP A 99 -5.82 8.74 18.00
C ASP A 99 -4.65 8.32 17.09
N LYS A 100 -3.50 8.13 17.75
CA LYS A 100 -2.39 7.29 17.27
C LYS A 100 -2.65 5.85 17.71
N ASP A 101 -3.63 5.15 17.13
CA ASP A 101 -3.94 3.76 17.55
C ASP A 101 -3.83 2.71 16.44
N GLY A 102 -3.34 3.09 15.25
CA GLY A 102 -3.27 2.18 14.10
C GLY A 102 -1.91 1.51 13.83
N ASN A 103 -0.88 1.80 14.62
CA ASN A 103 0.50 1.53 14.23
C ASN A 103 1.18 0.37 14.99
N ASP A 104 0.45 -0.38 15.83
CA ASP A 104 1.13 -1.24 16.79
C ASP A 104 1.82 -2.44 16.13
N ALA A 105 1.13 -3.35 15.45
CA ALA A 105 1.76 -4.64 15.10
C ALA A 105 3.00 -4.56 14.19
N ALA A 106 2.99 -3.69 13.17
CA ALA A 106 4.10 -3.56 12.23
C ALA A 106 5.30 -2.81 12.82
N ASP A 107 5.06 -1.68 13.49
CA ASP A 107 6.13 -0.93 14.14
C ASP A 107 6.60 -1.61 15.43
N GLU A 108 5.74 -2.35 16.13
CA GLU A 108 6.10 -3.26 17.23
C GLU A 108 7.00 -4.38 16.73
N ALA A 109 6.67 -5.03 15.60
CA ALA A 109 7.55 -6.03 15.00
C ALA A 109 8.91 -5.43 14.61
N VAL A 110 8.94 -4.21 14.07
CA VAL A 110 10.21 -3.49 13.78
C VAL A 110 10.98 -3.19 15.07
N ARG A 111 10.32 -2.73 16.13
CA ARG A 111 10.94 -2.46 17.44
C ARG A 111 11.50 -3.74 18.08
N ALA A 112 10.73 -4.82 18.06
CA ALA A 112 11.14 -6.12 18.56
C ALA A 112 12.36 -6.64 17.79
N PHE A 113 12.36 -6.50 16.46
CA PHE A 113 13.51 -6.86 15.63
C PHE A 113 14.76 -6.03 15.98
N ARG A 114 14.62 -4.71 16.13
CA ARG A 114 15.74 -3.83 16.51
C ARG A 114 16.29 -4.17 17.89
N LEU A 115 15.43 -4.51 18.85
CA LEU A 115 15.86 -4.93 20.19
C LEU A 115 16.71 -6.21 20.14
N VAL A 116 16.25 -7.22 19.38
CA VAL A 116 17.01 -8.46 19.17
C VAL A 116 18.37 -8.17 18.51
N HIS A 117 18.38 -7.31 17.48
CA HIS A 117 19.62 -6.91 16.81
C HIS A 117 20.59 -6.15 17.74
N GLN A 118 20.10 -5.21 18.54
CA GLN A 118 20.90 -4.43 19.50
C GLN A 118 21.45 -5.28 20.66
N SER A 119 20.72 -6.33 21.05
CA SER A 119 21.15 -7.25 22.11
C SER A 119 22.34 -8.15 21.72
N GLY A 120 22.79 -8.10 20.46
CA GLY A 120 23.85 -8.99 19.95
C GLY A 120 23.42 -10.46 19.94
N ALA A 121 22.13 -10.73 19.78
CA ALA A 121 21.58 -12.08 19.81
C ALA A 121 22.22 -12.98 18.73
N ASN A 122 22.23 -14.30 18.99
CA ASN A 122 22.76 -15.28 18.06
C ASN A 122 22.06 -15.22 16.68
N GLN A 123 22.77 -15.57 15.61
CA GLN A 123 22.30 -15.58 14.22
C GLN A 123 20.91 -16.23 14.06
N THR A 124 20.66 -17.35 14.77
CA THR A 124 19.38 -18.08 14.72
C THR A 124 18.21 -17.27 15.27
N ALA A 125 18.42 -16.51 16.36
CA ALA A 125 17.39 -15.66 16.95
C ALA A 125 17.10 -14.45 16.05
N LEU A 126 18.14 -13.88 15.46
CA LEU A 126 18.05 -12.80 14.47
C LEU A 126 17.26 -13.26 13.24
N LEU A 127 17.56 -14.45 12.70
CA LEU A 127 16.80 -15.02 11.58
C LEU A 127 15.33 -15.24 11.89
N LYS A 128 15.03 -15.82 13.06
CA LYS A 128 13.64 -16.04 13.47
C LYS A 128 12.86 -14.72 13.58
N ALA A 129 13.49 -13.68 14.15
CA ALA A 129 12.89 -12.35 14.26
C ALA A 129 12.72 -11.68 12.89
N SER A 130 13.72 -11.77 12.00
CA SER A 130 13.62 -11.23 10.62
C SER A 130 12.50 -11.91 9.83
N VAL A 131 12.36 -13.23 9.93
CA VAL A 131 11.32 -14.00 9.25
C VAL A 131 9.93 -13.58 9.73
N ALA A 132 9.72 -13.46 11.04
CA ALA A 132 8.44 -13.02 11.59
C ALA A 132 8.08 -11.59 11.14
N LEU A 133 9.05 -10.67 11.15
CA LEU A 133 8.90 -9.30 10.67
C LEU A 133 8.50 -9.29 9.18
N LEU A 134 9.27 -9.96 8.34
CA LEU A 134 9.04 -9.95 6.90
C LEU A 134 7.75 -10.66 6.53
N SER A 135 7.37 -11.77 7.18
CA SER A 135 6.11 -12.47 6.95
C SER A 135 4.94 -11.52 7.17
N THR A 136 4.91 -10.87 8.34
CA THR A 136 3.87 -9.87 8.68
C THR A 136 3.79 -8.76 7.65
N GLN A 137 4.94 -8.26 7.19
CA GLN A 137 4.99 -7.21 6.17
C GLN A 137 4.53 -7.69 4.79
N VAL A 138 4.91 -8.89 4.35
CA VAL A 138 4.45 -9.44 3.06
C VAL A 138 2.94 -9.67 3.09
N THR A 139 2.42 -10.30 4.15
CA THR A 139 1.00 -10.56 4.33
C THR A 139 0.19 -9.27 4.32
N LYS A 140 0.68 -8.21 5.00
CA LYS A 140 0.04 -6.90 5.00
C LYS A 140 0.03 -6.23 3.62
N VAL A 141 1.19 -6.13 2.97
CA VAL A 141 1.35 -5.41 1.69
C VAL A 141 0.58 -6.11 0.57
N LEU A 142 0.68 -7.44 0.50
CA LEU A 142 0.00 -8.24 -0.52
C LEU A 142 -1.46 -8.56 -0.16
N ARG A 143 -1.93 -8.10 1.01
CA ARG A 143 -3.29 -8.37 1.55
C ARG A 143 -3.68 -9.85 1.47
N LEU A 144 -2.73 -10.72 1.83
CA LEU A 144 -2.95 -12.16 1.78
C LEU A 144 -3.91 -12.58 2.91
N GLU A 145 -4.87 -13.45 2.60
CA GLU A 145 -5.80 -14.02 3.58
C GLU A 145 -5.11 -15.04 4.51
N THR A 146 -4.00 -15.62 4.05
CA THR A 146 -3.19 -16.61 4.78
C THR A 146 -1.77 -16.14 4.96
N ASP A 147 -1.13 -16.56 6.05
CA ASP A 147 0.27 -16.23 6.32
C ASP A 147 1.21 -16.81 5.25
N VAL A 148 2.33 -16.12 5.05
CA VAL A 148 3.29 -16.45 4.01
C VAL A 148 4.12 -17.66 4.43
N GLU A 149 4.23 -18.64 3.54
CA GLU A 149 5.09 -19.79 3.76
C GLU A 149 6.57 -19.38 3.57
N PRO A 150 7.42 -19.40 4.61
CA PRO A 150 8.75 -18.81 4.51
C PRO A 150 9.70 -19.56 3.56
N GLY A 151 9.39 -20.84 3.26
CA GLY A 151 10.15 -21.68 2.33
C GLY A 151 9.85 -21.42 0.86
N LYS A 152 8.75 -20.73 0.54
CA LYS A 152 8.29 -20.52 -0.83
C LYS A 152 8.86 -19.22 -1.40
N PRO A 153 9.18 -19.15 -2.71
CA PRO A 153 9.66 -17.92 -3.34
C PRO A 153 8.57 -16.84 -3.30
N LEU A 154 8.97 -15.60 -2.97
CA LEU A 154 8.05 -14.46 -2.87
C LEU A 154 7.40 -14.09 -4.21
N GLN A 155 8.05 -14.42 -5.33
CA GLN A 155 7.46 -14.30 -6.68
C GLN A 155 6.16 -15.10 -6.81
N ALA A 156 6.03 -16.24 -6.13
CA ALA A 156 4.81 -17.04 -6.17
C ALA A 156 3.62 -16.38 -5.43
N TYR A 157 3.89 -15.38 -4.59
CA TYR A 157 2.88 -14.56 -3.93
C TYR A 157 2.57 -13.26 -4.70
N GLY A 158 3.17 -13.05 -5.88
CA GLY A 158 2.95 -11.84 -6.67
C GLY A 158 3.92 -10.71 -6.37
N LEU A 159 5.05 -10.97 -5.69
CA LEU A 159 6.11 -9.97 -5.55
C LEU A 159 6.72 -9.67 -6.93
N ASP A 160 6.53 -8.45 -7.41
CA ASP A 160 7.03 -7.96 -8.69
C ASP A 160 8.19 -6.95 -8.53
N SER A 161 8.64 -6.40 -9.65
CA SER A 161 9.74 -5.42 -9.68
C SER A 161 9.41 -4.14 -8.92
N LEU A 162 8.16 -3.66 -8.98
CA LEU A 162 7.73 -2.44 -8.31
C LEU A 162 7.66 -2.64 -6.81
N SER A 163 7.00 -3.71 -6.36
CA SER A 163 6.93 -4.10 -4.95
C SER A 163 8.33 -4.30 -4.37
N ALA A 164 9.28 -4.84 -5.14
CA ALA A 164 10.65 -5.00 -4.69
C ALA A 164 11.38 -3.65 -4.45
N VAL A 165 11.11 -2.62 -5.26
CA VAL A 165 11.68 -1.28 -5.06
C VAL A 165 11.12 -0.62 -3.81
N GLU A 166 9.83 -0.75 -3.57
CA GLU A 166 9.17 -0.25 -2.35
C GLU A 166 9.72 -0.96 -1.11
N ARG A 167 9.84 -2.29 -1.17
CA ARG A 167 10.40 -3.12 -0.10
C ARG A 167 11.85 -2.75 0.21
N ARG A 168 12.65 -2.45 -0.83
CA ARG A 168 14.01 -1.93 -0.66
C ARG A 168 14.02 -0.60 0.10
N GLY A 169 13.15 0.33 -0.31
CA GLY A 169 13.01 1.63 0.35
C GLY A 169 12.61 1.48 1.82
N TRP A 170 11.64 0.62 2.10
CA TRP A 170 11.18 0.32 3.44
C TRP A 170 12.27 -0.32 4.32
N LEU A 171 13.00 -1.31 3.81
CA LEU A 171 14.11 -1.95 4.52
C LEU A 171 15.21 -0.95 4.88
N ARG A 172 15.54 -0.04 3.95
CA ARG A 172 16.48 1.05 4.21
C ARG A 172 15.95 2.01 5.28
N ALA A 173 14.70 2.45 5.18
CA ALA A 173 14.11 3.43 6.09
C ALA A 173 13.87 2.88 7.51
N LYS A 174 13.45 1.61 7.64
CA LYS A 174 13.09 1.02 8.94
C LYS A 174 14.25 0.25 9.58
N LEU A 175 15.10 -0.41 8.79
CA LEU A 175 16.18 -1.27 9.31
C LEU A 175 17.59 -0.74 9.00
N GLY A 176 17.73 0.23 8.10
CA GLY A 176 19.04 0.69 7.62
C GLY A 176 19.76 -0.31 6.71
N ALA A 177 19.09 -1.40 6.30
CA ALA A 177 19.69 -2.43 5.47
C ALA A 177 19.68 -2.03 3.98
N GLU A 178 20.86 -1.94 3.36
CA GLU A 178 20.99 -1.64 1.94
C GLU A 178 21.04 -2.92 1.10
N LEU A 179 19.94 -3.22 0.40
CA LEU A 179 19.84 -4.33 -0.55
C LEU A 179 19.63 -3.81 -1.98
N SER A 180 20.07 -4.55 -2.98
CA SER A 180 19.69 -4.25 -4.36
C SER A 180 18.28 -4.80 -4.66
N THR A 181 17.59 -4.19 -5.63
CA THR A 181 16.26 -4.70 -6.06
C THR A 181 16.34 -6.14 -6.57
N LEU A 182 17.44 -6.49 -7.25
CA LEU A 182 17.70 -7.84 -7.74
C LEU A 182 17.84 -8.87 -6.60
N ASP A 183 18.38 -8.45 -5.46
CA ASP A 183 18.52 -9.33 -4.30
C ASP A 183 17.17 -9.69 -3.69
N ILE A 184 16.21 -8.77 -3.78
CA ILE A 184 14.84 -8.95 -3.29
C ILE A 184 14.03 -9.79 -4.28
N THR A 185 14.10 -9.46 -5.57
CA THR A 185 13.34 -10.19 -6.61
C THR A 185 13.84 -11.61 -6.80
N ASN A 186 15.15 -11.86 -6.75
CA ASN A 186 15.73 -13.20 -6.94
C ASN A 186 15.84 -14.03 -5.66
N ALA A 187 15.24 -13.58 -4.56
CA ALA A 187 15.23 -14.34 -3.32
C ALA A 187 14.47 -15.66 -3.50
N ARG A 188 15.18 -16.79 -3.33
CA ARG A 188 14.60 -18.14 -3.49
C ARG A 188 13.57 -18.47 -2.42
N SER A 189 13.65 -17.82 -1.26
CA SER A 189 12.76 -17.99 -0.12
C SER A 189 12.81 -16.75 0.78
N LEU A 190 11.85 -16.64 1.70
CA LEU A 190 11.86 -15.60 2.73
C LEU A 190 13.09 -15.74 3.64
N TYR A 191 13.51 -16.98 3.94
CA TYR A 191 14.73 -17.25 4.70
C TYR A 191 15.98 -16.67 4.04
N ALA A 192 16.19 -16.93 2.75
CA ALA A 192 17.35 -16.43 2.01
C ALA A 192 17.39 -14.89 1.97
N LEU A 193 16.22 -14.25 1.88
CA LEU A 193 16.12 -12.80 1.97
C LEU A 193 16.48 -12.30 3.37
N CYS A 194 15.99 -12.95 4.42
CA CYS A 194 16.28 -12.58 5.81
C CYS A 194 17.76 -12.73 6.15
N GLU A 195 18.41 -13.82 5.72
CA GLU A 195 19.86 -14.00 5.87
C GLU A 195 20.62 -12.83 5.24
N LYS A 196 20.23 -12.45 4.03
CA LYS A 196 20.86 -11.35 3.31
C LYS A 196 20.63 -10.00 3.98
N ILE A 197 19.43 -9.75 4.51
CA ILE A 197 19.14 -8.57 5.33
C ILE A 197 20.08 -8.52 6.52
N ILE A 198 20.23 -9.62 7.27
CA ILE A 198 21.09 -9.67 8.46
C ILE A 198 22.55 -9.35 8.11
N THR A 199 23.06 -9.85 6.96
CA THR A 199 24.43 -9.52 6.51
C THR A 199 24.62 -8.06 6.09
N LYS A 200 23.53 -7.33 5.84
CA LYS A 200 23.52 -5.95 5.38
C LYS A 200 23.04 -4.98 6.46
N LEU A 201 22.79 -5.45 7.67
CA LEU A 201 22.48 -4.58 8.79
C LEU A 201 23.74 -3.83 9.23
N PRO A 202 23.62 -2.52 9.53
CA PRO A 202 24.71 -1.76 10.13
C PRO A 202 25.01 -2.29 11.54
N ALA A 203 26.21 -2.01 12.07
CA ALA A 203 26.59 -2.51 13.38
C ALA A 203 25.60 -2.05 14.47
N PRO A 204 25.34 -2.87 15.51
CA PRO A 204 24.46 -2.48 16.61
C PRO A 204 25.01 -1.22 17.29
N GLY A 205 24.40 -0.06 17.00
CA GLY A 205 24.78 1.25 17.54
C GLY A 205 24.96 2.37 16.50
N GLU A 206 25.00 2.06 15.20
CA GLU A 206 25.36 3.05 14.17
C GLU A 206 24.19 3.97 13.72
N ASN A 207 22.93 3.60 14.01
CA ASN A 207 21.72 4.30 13.55
C ASN A 207 20.97 5.07 14.66
N ALA A 208 21.68 5.57 15.67
CA ALA A 208 21.09 6.45 16.69
C ALA A 208 21.35 7.93 16.37
N LEU A 209 20.85 8.42 15.22
CA LEU A 209 20.75 9.85 14.90
C LEU A 209 19.45 10.12 14.13
#